data_AF-A0A950RE92-F1
#
_entry.id   AF-A0A950RE92-F1
#
_cell.length_a   1.000
_cell.length_b   1.000
_cell.length_c   1.000
_cell.angle_alpha   90.00
_cell.angle_beta   90.00
_cell.angle_gamma   90.00
#
_symmetry.space_group_name_H-M   'P 1'
#
loop_
_entity.id
_entity.type
_entity.pdbx_description
1 polymer ?
#
loop_
_entity_poly.entity_id
_entity_poly.type
_entity_poly.pdbx_seq_one_letter_code
_entity_poly.pdbx_strand_id
1 'polypeptide(L)'
;MPGQGEWKCRRARHGLAAGLLLALVTSVPTRADEGAIAVEDLRPGLVTEYRDEGRPPVTVVRLEPTIALALNRGEAPHPRLQGDGGSAHWEGYLNVLRAGNYRFQARVRGRFRLLVAGKPVLEVAAQEKEPMDQEGPETRLEAGVHRLQAEFIRLPGSARLEVLWQAPFFHQEPLPFDHLGHLPAQVPASLDAHQRQEHGRFLVEEYGCLRCHRPAAGDRLAQVLLSRQGPDLSQAGRRLSAAWIYHWLESPPTMQPGAVMPCLFRADETGRVERYAVAQYLASLGGPLKPDKHPLQGDELKTAQEHGRQLFTSTGCMACHREKGDARKEKPSPAAWETERLRLFPLKGLGSQTTPEKLADYLNNPLTVDPSGRMPSMVLRGHEARDLAYFLCASRDAAVDATEEDDWADFQDLAPDDQLLPLGKHLVSSKGCTNCHTITPGGQALPSIPAAAAFEDLKKASAQSRGCLADQPSSGEGHSSPLFAWRPGDRDSLRLFLREGVRGAGSPAPAYAAGVALERFNCLACHQRDGA
;
A
#
# COMPACT_ATOMS: atom_id res chain seq x y z
N MET A 1 6.97 19.80 -78.53
CA MET A 1 6.16 20.52 -77.52
C MET A 1 5.85 19.55 -76.38
N PRO A 2 5.85 20.03 -75.13
CA PRO A 2 6.53 19.39 -74.00
C PRO A 2 5.59 18.71 -73.00
N GLY A 3 6.13 17.98 -72.01
CA GLY A 3 5.35 17.60 -70.83
C GLY A 3 6.00 16.65 -69.82
N GLN A 4 7.04 17.13 -69.11
CA GLN A 4 7.31 16.96 -67.64
C GLN A 4 7.40 15.54 -67.03
N GLY A 5 8.36 15.19 -66.17
CA GLY A 5 9.45 15.91 -65.53
C GLY A 5 10.30 14.91 -64.71
N GLU A 6 11.62 15.05 -64.82
CA GLU A 6 12.63 14.17 -64.24
C GLU A 6 12.73 14.28 -62.71
N TRP A 7 12.80 13.12 -62.05
CA TRP A 7 13.08 12.97 -60.64
C TRP A 7 14.54 13.34 -60.31
N LYS A 8 14.76 14.52 -59.72
CA LYS A 8 16.06 14.89 -59.13
C LYS A 8 16.20 14.30 -57.73
N CYS A 9 16.99 13.23 -57.63
CA CYS A 9 17.47 12.66 -56.38
C CYS A 9 18.53 13.59 -55.76
N ARG A 10 18.17 14.37 -54.74
CA ARG A 10 19.13 15.17 -53.95
C ARG A 10 19.81 14.28 -52.90
N ARG A 11 21.12 14.08 -53.06
CA ARG A 11 22.00 13.53 -52.03
C ARG A 11 22.00 14.43 -50.79
N ALA A 12 21.47 13.93 -49.67
CA ALA A 12 21.66 14.55 -48.36
C ALA A 12 23.06 14.20 -47.86
N ARG A 13 23.90 15.22 -47.64
CA ARG A 13 25.20 15.10 -46.97
C ARG A 13 24.96 14.83 -45.49
N HIS A 14 25.36 13.67 -44.99
CA HIS A 14 25.46 13.41 -43.56
C HIS A 14 26.68 14.15 -43.00
N GLY A 15 26.44 15.28 -42.35
CA GLY A 15 27.41 15.91 -41.46
C GLY A 15 27.39 15.18 -40.12
N LEU A 16 28.49 14.50 -39.80
CA LEU A 16 28.79 14.03 -38.46
C LEU A 16 28.97 15.26 -37.54
N ALA A 17 27.91 15.65 -36.84
CA ALA A 17 28.02 16.54 -35.71
C ALA A 17 28.40 15.71 -34.48
N ALA A 18 29.69 15.66 -34.18
CA ALA A 18 30.19 15.19 -32.89
C ALA A 18 29.72 16.18 -31.81
N GLY A 19 28.58 15.88 -31.20
CA GLY A 19 28.10 16.59 -30.01
C GLY A 19 29.02 16.30 -28.85
N LEU A 20 29.85 17.28 -28.48
CA LEU A 20 30.61 17.29 -27.24
C LEU A 20 29.61 17.26 -26.07
N LEU A 21 29.39 16.09 -25.48
CA LEU A 21 28.69 15.96 -24.19
C LEU A 21 29.61 16.56 -23.12
N LEU A 22 29.39 17.83 -22.80
CA LEU A 22 30.00 18.48 -21.65
C LEU A 22 29.43 17.79 -20.40
N ALA A 23 30.17 16.84 -19.85
CA ALA A 23 29.90 16.32 -18.52
C ALA A 23 30.05 17.48 -17.54
N LEU A 24 28.92 18.06 -17.11
CA LEU A 24 28.88 18.89 -15.91
C LEU A 24 29.20 17.97 -14.74
N VAL A 25 30.51 17.87 -14.44
CA VAL A 25 31.00 17.41 -13.15
C VAL A 25 30.48 18.41 -12.13
N THR A 26 29.29 18.16 -11.59
CA THR A 26 28.85 18.86 -10.39
C THR A 26 29.74 18.33 -9.28
N SER A 27 30.72 19.15 -8.89
CA SER A 27 31.54 18.88 -7.72
C SER A 27 30.59 18.83 -6.51
N VAL A 28 30.30 17.63 -6.04
CA VAL A 28 29.65 17.43 -4.75
C VAL A 28 30.56 18.10 -3.72
N PRO A 29 30.09 19.08 -2.93
CA PRO A 29 30.93 19.68 -1.90
C PRO A 29 31.37 18.57 -0.94
N THR A 30 32.67 18.36 -0.84
CA THR A 30 33.28 17.57 0.24
C THR A 30 33.02 18.33 1.53
N ARG A 31 31.98 17.92 2.27
CA ARG A 31 31.75 18.40 3.64
C ARG A 31 32.97 18.00 4.47
N ALA A 32 33.51 18.95 5.22
CA ALA A 32 34.70 18.79 6.05
C ALA A 32 34.48 17.71 7.13
N ASP A 33 35.59 17.07 7.50
CA ASP A 33 35.80 16.07 8.54
C ASP A 33 34.70 16.06 9.62
N GLU A 34 33.70 15.21 9.42
CA GLU A 34 32.65 14.95 10.41
C GLU A 34 33.32 14.19 11.55
N GLY A 35 33.28 14.73 12.78
CA GLY A 35 33.77 14.03 13.96
C GLY A 35 33.19 12.62 14.06
N ALA A 36 33.86 11.71 14.78
CA ALA A 36 33.50 10.30 14.84
C ALA A 36 31.99 10.08 15.07
N ILE A 37 31.29 9.60 14.04
CA ILE A 37 29.85 9.32 14.09
C ILE A 37 29.64 8.01 14.86
N ALA A 38 28.74 8.05 15.84
CA ALA A 38 28.38 6.89 16.63
C ALA A 38 27.35 6.02 15.87
N VAL A 39 27.44 4.70 15.99
CA VAL A 39 26.56 3.77 15.24
C VAL A 39 25.10 3.92 15.69
N GLU A 40 24.89 4.21 16.97
CA GLU A 40 23.58 4.45 17.60
C GLU A 40 22.81 5.66 17.04
N ASP A 41 23.53 6.60 16.41
CA ASP A 41 22.93 7.77 15.77
C ASP A 41 22.39 7.44 14.36
N LEU A 42 22.84 6.34 13.76
CA LEU A 42 22.36 5.89 12.46
C LEU A 42 20.93 5.35 12.54
N ARG A 43 20.20 5.51 11.45
CA ARG A 43 18.94 4.82 11.19
C ARG A 43 19.08 3.95 9.94
N PRO A 44 18.40 2.79 9.86
CA PRO A 44 18.57 1.87 8.75
C PRO A 44 18.29 2.49 7.37
N GLY A 45 19.03 2.03 6.37
CA GLY A 45 18.85 2.40 4.97
C GLY A 45 19.64 3.65 4.52
N LEU A 46 19.87 3.73 3.22
CA LEU A 46 20.56 4.81 2.53
C LEU A 46 19.55 5.77 1.92
N VAL A 47 19.85 7.07 1.95
CA VAL A 47 19.08 8.07 1.21
C VAL A 47 19.42 7.92 -0.26
N THR A 48 18.42 7.53 -1.06
CA THR A 48 18.59 7.25 -2.48
C THR A 48 17.78 8.22 -3.32
N GLU A 49 18.47 8.97 -4.18
CA GLU A 49 17.87 9.80 -5.22
C GLU A 49 17.89 9.06 -6.56
N TYR A 50 16.72 8.82 -7.13
CA TYR A 50 16.54 8.41 -8.51
C TYR A 50 16.14 9.60 -9.36
N ARG A 51 16.75 9.75 -10.53
CA ARG A 51 16.54 10.90 -11.42
C ARG A 51 16.38 10.48 -12.87
N ASP A 52 15.38 11.07 -13.53
CA ASP A 52 15.23 11.03 -14.97
C ASP A 52 15.30 12.43 -15.57
N GLU A 53 16.07 12.56 -16.64
CA GLU A 53 16.23 13.79 -17.43
C GLU A 53 15.06 14.00 -18.44
N GLY A 54 13.87 13.50 -18.11
CA GLY A 54 12.66 13.74 -18.90
C GLY A 54 12.28 15.23 -18.99
N ARG A 55 11.22 15.55 -19.75
CA ARG A 55 10.64 16.90 -19.76
C ARG A 55 9.16 16.85 -19.31
N PRO A 56 8.84 17.26 -18.07
CA PRO A 56 9.75 17.75 -17.02
C PRO A 56 10.62 16.62 -16.42
N PRO A 57 11.76 16.96 -15.80
CA PRO A 57 12.57 15.99 -15.09
C PRO A 57 11.78 15.44 -13.89
N VAL A 58 12.04 14.18 -13.56
CA VAL A 58 11.40 13.50 -12.43
C VAL A 58 12.49 13.06 -11.47
N THR A 59 12.32 13.40 -10.21
CA THR A 59 13.17 12.95 -9.11
C THR A 59 12.30 12.21 -8.10
N VAL A 60 12.80 11.08 -7.61
CA VAL A 60 12.21 10.32 -6.51
C VAL A 60 13.30 10.09 -5.48
N VAL A 61 13.03 10.45 -4.23
CA VAL A 61 13.94 10.27 -3.10
C VAL A 61 13.28 9.33 -2.12
N ARG A 62 13.96 8.25 -1.76
CA ARG A 62 13.46 7.22 -0.84
C ARG A 62 14.62 6.61 -0.06
N LEU A 63 14.29 5.84 0.96
CA LEU A 63 15.26 4.98 1.62
C LEU A 63 15.39 3.67 0.82
N GLU A 64 16.62 3.24 0.56
CA GLU A 64 16.92 1.89 0.08
C GLU A 64 17.77 1.15 1.12
N PRO A 65 17.49 -0.12 1.37
CA PRO A 65 18.21 -0.89 2.39
C PRO A 65 19.66 -1.20 1.99
N THR A 66 19.94 -1.27 0.69
CA THR A 66 21.26 -1.56 0.14
C THR A 66 21.42 -0.99 -1.27
N ILE A 67 22.63 -1.10 -1.85
CA ILE A 67 22.95 -0.68 -3.20
C ILE A 67 22.72 -1.87 -4.15
N ALA A 68 21.45 -2.07 -4.49
CA ALA A 68 21.05 -3.11 -5.44
C ALA A 68 19.89 -2.65 -6.33
N LEU A 69 19.91 -3.13 -7.58
CA LEU A 69 18.90 -2.86 -8.58
C LEU A 69 18.85 -4.00 -9.61
N ALA A 70 17.67 -4.51 -9.90
CA ALA A 70 17.45 -5.47 -10.98
C ALA A 70 16.20 -5.08 -11.75
N LEU A 71 16.38 -4.61 -12.98
CA LEU A 71 15.30 -4.14 -13.85
C LEU A 71 15.39 -4.82 -15.21
N ASN A 72 14.28 -5.38 -15.66
CA ASN A 72 14.12 -5.76 -17.06
C ASN A 72 13.97 -4.51 -17.94
N ARG A 73 14.04 -4.72 -19.25
CA ARG A 73 13.82 -3.65 -20.22
C ARG A 73 12.43 -3.03 -20.02
N GLY A 74 12.37 -1.70 -19.87
CA GLY A 74 11.12 -0.97 -19.68
C GLY A 74 10.64 -0.91 -18.22
N GLU A 75 11.33 -1.58 -17.28
CA GLU A 75 11.04 -1.46 -15.84
C GLU A 75 11.79 -0.27 -15.22
N ALA A 76 11.26 0.25 -14.12
CA ALA A 76 11.81 1.35 -13.36
C ALA A 76 11.85 1.01 -11.86
N PRO A 77 12.72 1.66 -11.06
CA PRO A 77 12.72 1.47 -9.60
C PRO A 77 11.49 2.11 -8.93
N HIS A 78 10.81 3.03 -9.63
CA HIS A 78 9.59 3.68 -9.17
C HIS A 78 8.65 3.98 -10.36
N PRO A 79 7.32 3.87 -10.23
CA PRO A 79 6.38 4.10 -11.35
C PRO A 79 6.40 5.51 -11.95
N ARG A 80 6.87 6.51 -11.18
CA ARG A 80 7.02 7.89 -11.69
C ARG A 80 8.17 8.02 -12.70
N LEU A 81 9.15 7.13 -12.61
CA LEU A 81 10.35 7.16 -13.42
C LEU A 81 10.15 6.43 -14.76
N GLN A 82 10.98 6.73 -15.73
CA GLN A 82 11.04 6.11 -17.04
C GLN A 82 11.64 4.70 -16.95
N GLY A 83 11.08 3.80 -17.76
CA GLY A 83 11.54 2.43 -17.91
C GLY A 83 12.88 2.27 -18.64
N ASP A 84 13.48 3.38 -19.09
CA ASP A 84 14.76 3.38 -19.79
C ASP A 84 15.57 4.63 -19.42
N GLY A 85 16.88 4.47 -19.29
CA GLY A 85 17.78 5.52 -18.80
C GLY A 85 17.58 5.90 -17.32
N GLY A 86 18.07 7.07 -16.95
CA GLY A 86 18.05 7.61 -15.58
C GLY A 86 19.30 7.29 -14.75
N SER A 87 19.38 7.88 -13.56
CA SER A 87 20.45 7.63 -12.59
C SER A 87 19.91 7.34 -11.20
N ALA A 88 20.78 6.77 -10.37
CA ALA A 88 20.56 6.54 -8.95
C ALA A 88 21.79 6.98 -8.15
N HIS A 89 21.56 7.71 -7.07
CA HIS A 89 22.59 8.20 -6.16
C HIS A 89 22.24 7.76 -4.75
N TRP A 90 23.12 7.00 -4.11
CA TRP A 90 22.97 6.57 -2.72
C TRP A 90 23.91 7.38 -1.83
N GLU A 91 23.40 7.84 -0.70
CA GLU A 91 24.16 8.53 0.32
C GLU A 91 23.81 8.00 1.72
N GLY A 92 24.83 7.79 2.53
CA GLY A 92 24.70 7.38 3.91
C GLY A 92 26.04 6.94 4.47
N TYR A 93 26.00 5.88 5.27
CA TYR A 93 27.15 5.42 6.04
C TYR A 93 27.23 3.89 6.05
N LEU A 94 28.46 3.40 6.06
CA LEU A 94 28.84 2.00 6.23
C LEU A 94 29.50 1.83 7.60
N ASN A 95 28.93 0.98 8.45
CA ASN A 95 29.51 0.59 9.72
C ASN A 95 30.47 -0.61 9.54
N VAL A 96 31.76 -0.36 9.72
CA VAL A 96 32.83 -1.36 9.65
C VAL A 96 33.09 -1.89 11.06
N LEU A 97 32.69 -3.13 11.34
CA LEU A 97 32.82 -3.71 12.67
C LEU A 97 34.25 -4.06 13.06
N ARG A 98 35.10 -4.39 12.08
CA ARG A 98 36.49 -4.79 12.30
C ARG A 98 37.40 -4.14 11.26
N ALA A 99 38.45 -3.49 11.72
CA ALA A 99 39.46 -2.93 10.85
C ALA A 99 40.13 -4.02 10.00
N GLY A 100 40.42 -3.74 8.74
CA GLY A 100 41.04 -4.70 7.85
C GLY A 100 41.08 -4.25 6.41
N ASN A 101 41.55 -5.16 5.55
CA ASN A 101 41.57 -4.96 4.12
C ASN A 101 40.26 -5.46 3.52
N TYR A 102 39.48 -4.55 2.96
CA TYR A 102 38.20 -4.84 2.34
C TYR A 102 38.33 -4.78 0.83
N ARG A 103 37.49 -5.54 0.14
CA ARG A 103 37.37 -5.46 -1.31
C ARG A 103 35.91 -5.41 -1.70
N PHE A 104 35.59 -4.49 -2.60
CA PHE A 104 34.25 -4.30 -3.12
C PHE A 104 34.18 -4.84 -4.54
N GLN A 105 33.08 -5.52 -4.85
CA GLN A 105 32.73 -5.98 -6.19
C GLN A 105 31.33 -5.48 -6.53
N ALA A 106 31.04 -5.27 -7.81
CA ALA A 106 29.67 -5.07 -8.26
C ALA A 106 29.35 -5.97 -9.45
N ARG A 107 28.19 -6.63 -9.40
CA ARG A 107 27.58 -7.20 -10.60
C ARG A 107 26.77 -6.14 -11.31
N VAL A 108 27.24 -5.67 -12.46
CA VAL A 108 26.79 -4.40 -13.05
C VAL A 108 26.49 -4.50 -14.54
N ARG A 109 25.38 -3.87 -14.95
CA ARG A 109 25.07 -3.44 -16.32
C ARG A 109 24.68 -1.96 -16.28
N GLY A 110 25.62 -1.09 -16.60
CA GLY A 110 25.50 0.37 -16.47
C GLY A 110 26.85 1.03 -16.26
N ARG A 111 26.85 2.29 -15.80
CA ARG A 111 28.03 2.95 -15.24
C ARG A 111 27.88 3.01 -13.73
N PHE A 112 28.93 2.72 -12.98
CA PHE A 112 28.86 2.66 -11.52
C PHE A 112 30.10 3.21 -10.86
N ARG A 113 29.92 3.89 -9.74
CA ARG A 113 30.99 4.40 -8.89
C ARG A 113 30.60 4.25 -7.42
N LEU A 114 31.51 3.74 -6.60
CA LEU A 114 31.36 3.60 -5.15
C LEU A 114 32.51 4.29 -4.44
N LEU A 115 32.18 5.12 -3.45
CA LEU A 115 33.13 5.77 -2.56
C LEU A 115 32.87 5.36 -1.11
N VAL A 116 33.94 5.05 -0.39
CA VAL A 116 33.93 4.80 1.06
C VAL A 116 34.96 5.71 1.70
N ALA A 117 34.58 6.42 2.77
CA ALA A 117 35.42 7.43 3.41
C ALA A 117 35.99 8.47 2.41
N GLY A 118 35.17 8.85 1.41
CA GLY A 118 35.53 9.80 0.36
C GLY A 118 36.52 9.27 -0.70
N LYS A 119 36.94 8.00 -0.64
CA LYS A 119 37.86 7.38 -1.60
C LYS A 119 37.11 6.46 -2.55
N PRO A 120 37.38 6.50 -3.87
CA PRO A 120 36.78 5.56 -4.81
C PRO A 120 37.31 4.14 -4.52
N VAL A 121 36.39 3.22 -4.22
CA VAL A 121 36.71 1.82 -3.94
C VAL A 121 36.27 0.89 -5.07
N LEU A 122 35.42 1.37 -5.99
CA LEU A 122 35.00 0.65 -7.19
C LEU A 122 34.52 1.63 -8.26
N GLU A 123 34.98 1.47 -9.50
CA GLU A 123 34.59 2.28 -10.66
C GLU A 123 34.38 1.39 -11.89
N VAL A 124 33.26 1.61 -12.58
CA VAL A 124 32.83 0.87 -13.77
C VAL A 124 32.42 1.90 -14.83
N ALA A 125 33.24 2.03 -15.88
CA ALA A 125 33.07 3.10 -16.87
C ALA A 125 31.76 2.99 -17.67
N ALA A 126 31.51 1.85 -18.33
CA ALA A 126 30.23 1.52 -18.97
C ALA A 126 30.19 0.03 -19.33
N GLN A 127 29.20 -0.70 -18.82
CA GLN A 127 28.92 -2.08 -19.19
C GLN A 127 27.58 -2.17 -19.92
N GLU A 128 27.61 -2.21 -21.26
CA GLU A 128 26.42 -2.16 -22.13
C GLU A 128 25.79 -3.53 -22.41
N LYS A 129 26.57 -4.61 -22.25
CA LYS A 129 26.18 -5.99 -22.59
C LYS A 129 25.54 -6.67 -21.39
N GLU A 130 25.79 -7.97 -21.21
CA GLU A 130 25.33 -8.74 -20.05
C GLU A 130 25.95 -8.20 -18.74
N PRO A 131 25.25 -8.35 -17.59
CA PRO A 131 25.80 -7.98 -16.30
C PRO A 131 27.11 -8.72 -16.02
N MET A 132 28.16 -7.95 -15.71
CA MET A 132 29.50 -8.47 -15.45
C MET A 132 29.93 -8.12 -14.04
N ASP A 133 30.72 -9.00 -13.44
CA ASP A 133 31.37 -8.74 -12.17
C ASP A 133 32.59 -7.85 -12.37
N GLN A 134 32.61 -6.69 -11.70
CA GLN A 134 33.77 -5.81 -11.65
C GLN A 134 34.24 -5.69 -10.20
N GLU A 135 35.53 -5.93 -10.00
CA GLU A 135 36.17 -5.89 -8.70
C GLU A 135 37.02 -4.62 -8.56
N GLY A 136 37.01 -4.05 -7.35
CA GLY A 136 37.79 -2.89 -6.96
C GLY A 136 39.14 -3.26 -6.33
N PRO A 137 40.02 -2.27 -6.10
CA PRO A 137 41.25 -2.51 -5.36
C PRO A 137 40.96 -2.88 -3.90
N GLU A 138 41.94 -3.56 -3.30
CA GLU A 138 41.93 -3.77 -1.86
C GLU A 138 42.07 -2.42 -1.14
N THR A 139 41.15 -2.15 -0.23
CA THR A 139 41.07 -0.88 0.50
C THR A 139 41.09 -1.16 1.99
N ARG A 140 42.07 -0.59 2.70
CA ARG A 140 42.11 -0.68 4.16
C ARG A 140 41.05 0.24 4.77
N LEU A 141 40.16 -0.33 5.57
CA LEU A 141 39.16 0.38 6.35
C LEU A 141 39.43 0.16 7.84
N GLU A 142 39.32 1.23 8.63
CA GLU A 142 39.38 1.14 10.09
C GLU A 142 38.00 0.79 10.66
N ALA A 143 37.93 0.30 11.90
CA ALA A 143 36.64 0.04 12.54
C ALA A 143 35.91 1.37 12.80
N GLY A 144 34.58 1.37 12.63
CA GLY A 144 33.71 2.53 12.84
C GLY A 144 32.87 2.88 11.63
N VAL A 145 32.25 4.06 11.69
CA VAL A 145 31.30 4.55 10.69
C VAL A 145 32.03 5.34 9.60
N HIS A 146 31.85 4.93 8.35
CA HIS A 146 32.45 5.56 7.18
C HIS A 146 31.38 6.10 6.25
N ARG A 147 31.57 7.32 5.73
CA ARG A 147 30.68 7.86 4.71
C ARG A 147 30.68 6.97 3.47
N LEU A 148 29.49 6.64 2.99
CA LEU A 148 29.25 5.79 1.82
C LEU A 148 28.50 6.61 0.77
N GLN A 149 29.01 6.63 -0.45
CA GLN A 149 28.35 7.27 -1.58
C GLN A 149 28.44 6.38 -2.81
N ALA A 150 27.35 6.25 -3.56
CA ALA A 150 27.36 5.52 -4.82
C ALA A 150 26.58 6.25 -5.90
N GLU A 151 27.05 6.13 -7.13
CA GLU A 151 26.40 6.68 -8.32
C GLU A 151 26.25 5.58 -9.37
N PHE A 152 25.06 5.46 -9.92
CA PHE A 152 24.76 4.52 -10.99
C PHE A 152 24.02 5.22 -12.13
N ILE A 153 24.51 5.04 -13.36
CA ILE A 153 23.85 5.54 -14.58
C ILE A 153 23.35 4.35 -15.38
N ARG A 154 22.04 4.33 -15.63
CA ARG A 154 21.39 3.31 -16.45
C ARG A 154 21.69 3.56 -17.93
N LEU A 155 22.14 2.51 -18.60
CA LEU A 155 22.28 2.49 -20.05
C LEU A 155 21.02 1.91 -20.69
N PRO A 156 20.75 2.16 -21.98
CA PRO A 156 19.56 1.66 -22.64
C PRO A 156 19.34 0.15 -22.46
N GLY A 157 18.11 -0.26 -22.10
CA GLY A 157 17.74 -1.66 -21.89
C GLY A 157 17.52 -2.04 -20.43
N SER A 158 17.93 -3.26 -20.04
CA SER A 158 17.86 -3.74 -18.65
C SER A 158 18.86 -3.02 -17.74
N ALA A 159 18.71 -3.11 -16.43
CA ALA A 159 19.73 -2.62 -15.50
C ALA A 159 20.00 -3.67 -14.43
N ARG A 160 21.28 -3.85 -14.09
CA ARG A 160 21.69 -4.68 -12.97
C ARG A 160 22.74 -3.92 -12.17
N LEU A 161 22.57 -3.91 -10.86
CA LEU A 161 23.56 -3.47 -9.90
C LEU A 161 23.38 -4.32 -8.64
N GLU A 162 24.45 -4.86 -8.13
CA GLU A 162 24.48 -5.56 -6.84
C GLU A 162 25.90 -5.41 -6.31
N VAL A 163 26.05 -4.72 -5.18
CA VAL A 163 27.35 -4.53 -4.54
C VAL A 163 27.59 -5.69 -3.58
N LEU A 164 28.76 -6.31 -3.73
CA LEU A 164 29.28 -7.33 -2.83
C LEU A 164 30.54 -6.80 -2.16
N TRP A 165 30.85 -7.35 -1.00
CA TRP A 165 32.07 -7.05 -0.26
C TRP A 165 32.68 -8.32 0.32
N GLN A 166 33.97 -8.26 0.62
CA GLN A 166 34.71 -9.32 1.29
C GLN A 166 35.83 -8.75 2.14
N ALA A 167 36.26 -9.52 3.13
CA ALA A 167 37.46 -9.22 3.94
C ALA A 167 38.14 -10.53 4.37
N PRO A 168 39.37 -10.51 4.94
CA PRO A 168 40.05 -11.72 5.40
C PRO A 168 39.27 -12.59 6.41
N PHE A 169 38.23 -12.05 7.04
CA PHE A 169 37.45 -12.70 8.08
C PHE A 169 36.00 -13.01 7.68
N PHE A 170 35.60 -12.78 6.43
CA PHE A 170 34.33 -13.28 5.87
C PHE A 170 34.42 -13.46 4.34
N HIS A 171 33.71 -14.45 3.82
CA HIS A 171 33.65 -14.69 2.37
C HIS A 171 32.87 -13.60 1.66
N GLN A 172 33.03 -13.51 0.33
CA GLN A 172 32.25 -12.58 -0.47
C GLN A 172 30.74 -12.77 -0.26
N GLU A 173 30.07 -11.68 0.08
CA GLU A 173 28.63 -11.62 0.32
C GLU A 173 28.05 -10.29 -0.20
N PRO A 174 26.73 -10.19 -0.43
CA PRO A 174 26.08 -8.91 -0.73
C PRO A 174 26.33 -7.89 0.39
N LEU A 175 26.48 -6.61 0.06
CA LEU A 175 26.64 -5.55 1.04
C LEU A 175 25.40 -5.51 1.96
N PRO A 176 25.54 -5.89 3.24
CA PRO A 176 24.39 -6.20 4.07
C PRO A 176 23.73 -4.93 4.62
N PHE A 177 22.40 -4.91 4.67
CA PHE A 177 21.61 -3.72 5.01
C PHE A 177 21.82 -3.22 6.45
N ASP A 178 22.17 -4.12 7.38
CA ASP A 178 22.36 -3.84 8.81
C ASP A 178 23.70 -3.16 9.12
N HIS A 179 24.59 -3.11 8.12
CA HIS A 179 25.78 -2.28 8.15
C HIS A 179 25.55 -0.90 7.54
N LEU A 180 24.35 -0.62 7.00
CA LEU A 180 24.04 0.59 6.25
C LEU A 180 23.04 1.46 6.98
N GLY A 181 23.32 2.75 7.01
CA GLY A 181 22.39 3.71 7.61
C GLY A 181 22.58 5.14 7.15
N HIS A 182 21.69 6.00 7.61
CA HIS A 182 21.73 7.43 7.39
C HIS A 182 21.61 8.17 8.72
N LEU A 183 22.10 9.41 8.75
CA LEU A 183 21.87 10.31 9.87
C LEU A 183 20.56 11.07 9.65
N PRO A 184 19.58 11.02 10.58
CA PRO A 184 18.33 11.76 10.46
C PRO A 184 18.51 13.27 10.28
N ALA A 185 19.57 13.85 10.84
CA ALA A 185 19.87 15.28 10.71
C ALA A 185 20.35 15.70 9.30
N GLN A 186 20.71 14.73 8.45
CA GLN A 186 21.28 14.99 7.12
C GLN A 186 20.34 14.63 5.98
N VAL A 187 19.15 14.07 6.28
CA VAL A 187 18.20 13.71 5.23
C VAL A 187 17.68 14.96 4.52
N PRO A 188 17.56 14.95 3.19
CA PRO A 188 17.03 16.10 2.45
C PRO A 188 15.52 16.25 2.70
N ALA A 189 15.03 17.49 2.68
CA ALA A 189 13.60 17.76 2.82
C ALA A 189 12.72 17.08 1.74
N SER A 190 13.30 16.75 0.59
CA SER A 190 12.64 15.99 -0.46
C SER A 190 12.29 14.56 -0.06
N LEU A 191 13.02 13.95 0.91
CA LEU A 191 12.69 12.62 1.41
C LEU A 191 11.32 12.62 2.11
N ASP A 192 11.10 13.54 3.06
CA ASP A 192 9.81 13.67 3.76
C ASP A 192 8.67 13.96 2.77
N ALA A 193 8.88 14.89 1.84
CA ALA A 193 7.87 15.22 0.84
C ALA A 193 7.50 14.01 -0.04
N HIS A 194 8.48 13.24 -0.49
CA HIS A 194 8.24 12.04 -1.29
C HIS A 194 7.62 10.90 -0.48
N GLN A 195 8.03 10.69 0.78
CA GLN A 195 7.37 9.73 1.67
C GLN A 195 5.89 10.08 1.88
N ARG A 196 5.57 11.35 2.08
CA ARG A 196 4.17 11.82 2.18
C ARG A 196 3.40 11.64 0.87
N GLN A 197 4.05 11.81 -0.29
CA GLN A 197 3.44 11.49 -1.58
C GLN A 197 3.15 9.99 -1.71
N GLU A 198 4.04 9.10 -1.27
CA GLU A 198 3.80 7.66 -1.32
C GLU A 198 2.72 7.21 -0.32
N HIS A 199 2.65 7.83 0.87
CA HIS A 199 1.49 7.65 1.77
C HIS A 199 0.19 8.09 1.08
N GLY A 200 0.18 9.26 0.46
CA GLY A 200 -0.98 9.74 -0.31
C GLY A 200 -1.36 8.80 -1.45
N ARG A 201 -0.38 8.23 -2.17
CA ARG A 201 -0.60 7.21 -3.20
C ARG A 201 -1.26 5.98 -2.60
N PHE A 202 -0.71 5.45 -1.51
CA PHE A 202 -1.26 4.28 -0.82
C PHE A 202 -2.73 4.51 -0.44
N LEU A 203 -3.06 5.69 0.11
CA LEU A 203 -4.42 6.04 0.48
C LEU A 203 -5.36 6.12 -0.74
N VAL A 204 -4.91 6.70 -1.87
CA VAL A 204 -5.70 6.72 -3.12
C VAL A 204 -6.06 5.30 -3.58
N GLU A 205 -5.10 4.38 -3.49
CA GLU A 205 -5.28 2.99 -3.89
C GLU A 205 -6.12 2.19 -2.88
N GLU A 206 -5.89 2.38 -1.58
CA GLU A 206 -6.54 1.64 -0.49
C GLU A 206 -8.00 2.07 -0.27
N TYR A 207 -8.31 3.36 -0.42
CA TYR A 207 -9.67 3.88 -0.40
C TYR A 207 -10.36 3.85 -1.77
N GLY A 208 -9.67 3.36 -2.80
CA GLY A 208 -10.24 3.05 -4.11
C GLY A 208 -10.77 4.27 -4.87
N CYS A 209 -10.07 5.42 -4.85
CA CYS A 209 -10.59 6.64 -5.48
C CYS A 209 -10.94 6.45 -6.97
N LEU A 210 -10.22 5.57 -7.68
CA LEU A 210 -10.45 5.31 -9.11
C LEU A 210 -11.74 4.52 -9.39
N ARG A 211 -12.41 3.98 -8.36
CA ARG A 211 -13.75 3.38 -8.48
C ARG A 211 -14.82 4.42 -8.84
N CYS A 212 -14.59 5.68 -8.51
CA CYS A 212 -15.48 6.80 -8.82
C CYS A 212 -14.83 7.87 -9.70
N HIS A 213 -13.51 8.06 -9.59
CA HIS A 213 -12.76 9.07 -10.32
C HIS A 213 -11.92 8.44 -11.44
N ARG A 214 -12.42 8.52 -12.67
CA ARG A 214 -11.74 7.87 -13.79
C ARG A 214 -10.59 8.75 -14.30
N PRO A 215 -9.36 8.23 -14.42
CA PRO A 215 -8.27 8.96 -15.04
C PRO A 215 -8.49 9.11 -16.54
N ALA A 216 -8.05 10.23 -17.11
CA ALA A 216 -8.02 10.40 -18.55
C ALA A 216 -7.06 9.39 -19.19
N ALA A 217 -7.33 9.01 -20.44
CA ALA A 217 -6.52 8.02 -21.16
C ALA A 217 -5.02 8.42 -21.26
N GLY A 218 -4.72 9.71 -21.25
CA GLY A 218 -3.35 10.25 -21.30
C GLY A 218 -2.62 10.30 -19.95
N ASP A 219 -3.31 10.07 -18.82
CA ASP A 219 -2.70 10.10 -17.49
C ASP A 219 -2.06 8.75 -17.14
N ARG A 220 -0.87 8.52 -17.69
CA ARG A 220 -0.17 7.23 -17.61
C ARG A 220 0.06 6.75 -16.16
N LEU A 221 0.36 7.66 -15.25
CA LEU A 221 0.63 7.26 -13.86
C LEU A 221 -0.66 6.96 -13.10
N ALA A 222 -1.72 7.76 -13.27
CA ALA A 222 -2.99 7.45 -12.63
C ALA A 222 -3.58 6.13 -13.15
N GLN A 223 -3.38 5.80 -14.42
CA GLN A 223 -3.85 4.55 -15.03
C GLN A 223 -3.23 3.28 -14.42
N VAL A 224 -2.07 3.38 -13.77
CA VAL A 224 -1.41 2.24 -13.10
C VAL A 224 -1.64 2.22 -11.59
N LEU A 225 -2.47 3.12 -11.05
CA LEU A 225 -2.87 3.06 -9.65
C LEU A 225 -3.80 1.88 -9.41
N LEU A 226 -3.59 1.21 -8.29
CA LEU A 226 -4.42 0.11 -7.85
C LEU A 226 -5.73 0.64 -7.25
N SER A 227 -6.72 -0.25 -7.10
CA SER A 227 -7.96 0.07 -6.38
C SER A 227 -8.45 -1.14 -5.64
N ARG A 228 -8.45 -1.02 -4.30
CA ARG A 228 -9.00 -2.03 -3.40
C ARG A 228 -10.43 -2.41 -3.83
N GLN A 229 -10.74 -3.70 -3.79
CA GLN A 229 -12.09 -4.22 -3.94
C GLN A 229 -12.69 -4.43 -2.56
N GLY A 230 -13.98 -4.14 -2.40
CA GLY A 230 -14.73 -4.51 -1.20
C GLY A 230 -15.14 -5.99 -1.20
N PRO A 231 -15.53 -6.55 -0.05
CA PRO A 231 -16.05 -7.91 0.04
C PRO A 231 -17.20 -8.20 -0.94
N ASP A 232 -17.30 -9.44 -1.41
CA ASP A 232 -18.45 -9.90 -2.21
C ASP A 232 -19.71 -9.95 -1.34
N LEU A 233 -20.74 -9.18 -1.71
CA LEU A 233 -22.02 -9.10 -1.00
C LEU A 233 -23.13 -9.94 -1.64
N SER A 234 -22.85 -10.68 -2.71
CA SER A 234 -23.83 -11.50 -3.43
C SER A 234 -24.51 -12.57 -2.56
N GLN A 235 -23.86 -12.95 -1.45
CA GLN A 235 -24.34 -13.91 -0.46
C GLN A 235 -24.28 -13.32 0.96
N ALA A 236 -24.41 -11.99 1.09
CA ALA A 236 -24.29 -11.30 2.38
C ALA A 236 -25.29 -11.83 3.41
N GLY A 237 -26.54 -12.05 3.02
CA GLY A 237 -27.60 -12.57 3.88
C GLY A 237 -27.29 -13.91 4.53
N ARG A 238 -26.53 -14.79 3.86
CA ARG A 238 -26.11 -16.07 4.44
C ARG A 238 -25.09 -15.93 5.56
N ARG A 239 -24.42 -14.77 5.66
CA ARG A 239 -23.22 -14.57 6.48
C ARG A 239 -23.38 -13.48 7.53
N LEU A 240 -24.26 -12.51 7.31
CA LEU A 240 -24.36 -11.30 8.11
C LEU A 240 -25.79 -11.11 8.62
N SER A 241 -25.94 -10.67 9.87
CA SER A 241 -27.24 -10.28 10.43
C SER A 241 -27.70 -8.94 9.84
N ALA A 242 -29.01 -8.77 9.65
CA ALA A 242 -29.56 -7.53 9.11
C ALA A 242 -29.33 -6.33 10.06
N ALA A 243 -29.50 -6.56 11.37
CA ALA A 243 -29.22 -5.56 12.42
C ALA A 243 -27.75 -5.09 12.36
N TRP A 244 -26.79 -6.02 12.25
CA TRP A 244 -25.39 -5.63 12.13
C TRP A 244 -25.11 -4.84 10.85
N ILE A 245 -25.70 -5.23 9.71
CA ILE A 245 -25.54 -4.45 8.46
C ILE A 245 -26.06 -3.03 8.67
N TYR A 246 -27.22 -2.87 9.29
CA TYR A 246 -27.83 -1.58 9.56
C TYR A 246 -26.90 -0.65 10.38
N HIS A 247 -26.37 -1.12 11.50
CA HIS A 247 -25.41 -0.36 12.31
C HIS A 247 -24.08 -0.12 11.61
N TRP A 248 -23.59 -1.11 10.88
CA TRP A 248 -22.36 -0.96 10.09
C TRP A 248 -22.49 0.17 9.07
N LEU A 249 -23.65 0.31 8.42
CA LEU A 249 -23.89 1.37 7.43
C LEU A 249 -24.04 2.77 8.05
N GLU A 250 -24.28 2.87 9.34
CA GLU A 250 -24.31 4.17 10.05
C GLU A 250 -22.91 4.77 10.09
N SER A 251 -21.94 4.01 10.62
CA SER A 251 -20.55 4.49 10.68
C SER A 251 -19.54 3.35 10.84
N PRO A 252 -19.04 2.78 9.73
CA PRO A 252 -18.05 1.71 9.74
C PRO A 252 -16.81 1.98 10.61
N PRO A 253 -16.20 3.19 10.60
CA PRO A 253 -14.99 3.47 11.38
C PRO A 253 -15.18 3.42 12.90
N THR A 254 -16.42 3.57 13.37
CA THR A 254 -16.76 3.52 14.81
C THR A 254 -16.89 2.08 15.28
N MET A 255 -17.45 1.21 14.44
CA MET A 255 -17.53 -0.22 14.72
C MET A 255 -16.16 -0.91 14.55
N GLN A 256 -15.44 -0.58 13.47
CA GLN A 256 -14.11 -1.10 13.20
C GLN A 256 -13.11 0.03 12.96
N PRO A 257 -12.24 0.33 13.93
CA PRO A 257 -11.11 1.24 13.71
C PRO A 257 -10.30 0.81 12.49
N GLY A 258 -10.00 1.76 11.60
CA GLY A 258 -9.28 1.46 10.36
C GLY A 258 -10.16 0.94 9.21
N ALA A 259 -11.49 0.89 9.36
CA ALA A 259 -12.39 0.59 8.26
C ALA A 259 -12.13 1.50 7.05
N VAL A 260 -12.00 0.87 5.88
CA VAL A 260 -11.82 1.57 4.59
C VAL A 260 -13.15 1.94 3.94
N MET A 261 -14.25 1.29 4.36
CA MET A 261 -15.59 1.63 3.89
C MET A 261 -16.01 3.00 4.43
N PRO A 262 -16.44 3.94 3.57
CA PRO A 262 -16.90 5.25 4.00
C PRO A 262 -18.31 5.19 4.59
N CYS A 263 -18.68 6.22 5.36
CA CYS A 263 -20.08 6.47 5.68
C CYS A 263 -20.77 7.04 4.42
N LEU A 264 -21.79 6.33 3.92
CA LEU A 264 -22.52 6.69 2.69
C LEU A 264 -23.89 7.30 2.98
N PHE A 265 -24.39 7.13 4.21
CA PHE A 265 -25.72 7.53 4.60
C PHE A 265 -25.67 8.77 5.50
N ARG A 266 -26.76 9.51 5.46
CA ARG A 266 -26.96 10.70 6.27
C ARG A 266 -27.18 10.29 7.73
N ALA A 267 -26.89 11.20 8.65
CA ALA A 267 -27.13 10.98 10.07
C ALA A 267 -28.59 11.31 10.50
N ASP A 268 -29.47 11.62 9.54
CA ASP A 268 -30.86 11.99 9.80
C ASP A 268 -31.84 10.83 9.56
N GLU A 269 -33.12 11.12 9.75
CA GLU A 269 -34.25 10.21 9.54
C GLU A 269 -34.24 9.54 8.16
N THR A 270 -33.91 10.30 7.10
CA THR A 270 -33.85 9.77 5.73
C THR A 270 -32.74 8.73 5.64
N GLY A 271 -31.55 9.06 6.15
CA GLY A 271 -30.45 8.10 6.22
C GLY A 271 -30.80 6.86 7.03
N ARG A 272 -31.60 7.00 8.09
CA ARG A 272 -32.08 5.89 8.91
C ARG A 272 -32.91 4.89 8.10
N VAL A 273 -33.93 5.37 7.40
CA VAL A 273 -34.79 4.55 6.53
C VAL A 273 -34.00 3.92 5.38
N GLU A 274 -33.11 4.69 4.75
CA GLU A 274 -32.26 4.19 3.65
C GLU A 274 -31.36 3.03 4.11
N ARG A 275 -30.73 3.15 5.30
CA ARG A 275 -29.92 2.07 5.89
C ARG A 275 -30.75 0.83 6.15
N TYR A 276 -31.95 0.97 6.71
CA TYR A 276 -32.85 -0.16 6.96
C TYR A 276 -33.20 -0.89 5.66
N ALA A 277 -33.63 -0.17 4.63
CA ALA A 277 -33.95 -0.77 3.33
C ALA A 277 -32.75 -1.51 2.71
N VAL A 278 -31.54 -0.93 2.77
CA VAL A 278 -30.32 -1.59 2.27
C VAL A 278 -29.97 -2.82 3.10
N ALA A 279 -30.08 -2.75 4.43
CA ALA A 279 -29.81 -3.88 5.31
C ALA A 279 -30.74 -5.07 5.00
N GLN A 280 -32.04 -4.82 4.85
CA GLN A 280 -33.03 -5.84 4.50
C GLN A 280 -32.75 -6.46 3.13
N TYR A 281 -32.41 -5.63 2.13
CA TYR A 281 -32.07 -6.13 0.80
C TYR A 281 -30.82 -7.01 0.83
N LEU A 282 -29.71 -6.55 1.43
CA LEU A 282 -28.47 -7.31 1.54
C LEU A 282 -28.67 -8.61 2.35
N ALA A 283 -29.48 -8.56 3.42
CA ALA A 283 -29.83 -9.72 4.22
C ALA A 283 -30.69 -10.76 3.47
N SER A 284 -31.40 -10.35 2.42
CA SER A 284 -32.13 -11.27 1.53
C SER A 284 -31.20 -12.00 0.54
N LEU A 285 -29.99 -11.49 0.28
CA LEU A 285 -29.09 -12.03 -0.72
C LEU A 285 -28.49 -13.37 -0.28
N GLY A 286 -28.77 -14.42 -1.06
CA GLY A 286 -28.35 -15.78 -0.74
C GLY A 286 -29.26 -16.53 0.22
N GLY A 287 -30.24 -15.85 0.82
CA GLY A 287 -31.08 -16.39 1.89
C GLY A 287 -30.57 -15.99 3.28
N PRO A 288 -31.41 -16.14 4.32
CA PRO A 288 -31.15 -15.55 5.63
C PRO A 288 -30.01 -16.26 6.37
N LEU A 289 -29.38 -15.53 7.28
CA LEU A 289 -28.43 -16.07 8.25
C LEU A 289 -29.23 -16.99 9.17
N LYS A 290 -28.96 -18.30 9.08
CA LYS A 290 -29.64 -19.31 9.89
C LYS A 290 -28.73 -19.75 11.01
N PRO A 291 -29.18 -19.71 12.27
CA PRO A 291 -28.51 -20.40 13.36
C PRO A 291 -28.36 -21.90 13.02
N ASP A 292 -27.30 -22.53 13.53
CA ASP A 292 -27.18 -23.98 13.47
C ASP A 292 -28.39 -24.63 14.19
N LYS A 293 -28.84 -25.77 13.66
CA LYS A 293 -29.91 -26.57 14.29
C LYS A 293 -29.42 -27.25 15.56
N HIS A 294 -28.12 -27.51 15.66
CA HIS A 294 -27.48 -28.22 16.76
C HIS A 294 -26.21 -27.48 17.21
N PRO A 295 -26.34 -26.25 17.75
CA PRO A 295 -25.18 -25.51 18.25
C PRO A 295 -24.55 -26.24 19.42
N LEU A 296 -23.24 -26.05 19.62
CA LEU A 296 -22.55 -26.57 20.80
C LEU A 296 -23.15 -25.97 22.08
N GLN A 297 -23.33 -26.81 23.09
CA GLN A 297 -23.93 -26.42 24.37
C GLN A 297 -23.15 -27.02 25.54
N GLY A 298 -23.43 -26.52 26.76
CA GLY A 298 -22.89 -27.07 28.00
C GLY A 298 -21.37 -27.16 27.99
N ASP A 299 -20.86 -28.34 28.35
CA ASP A 299 -19.41 -28.57 28.48
C ASP A 299 -18.70 -28.66 27.13
N GLU A 300 -19.38 -29.07 26.05
CA GLU A 300 -18.81 -29.07 24.70
C GLU A 300 -18.52 -27.64 24.23
N LEU A 301 -19.45 -26.70 24.47
CA LEU A 301 -19.24 -25.28 24.16
C LEU A 301 -18.06 -24.71 24.92
N LYS A 302 -17.98 -24.95 26.24
CA LYS A 302 -16.86 -24.47 27.07
C LYS A 302 -15.53 -25.03 26.58
N THR A 303 -15.50 -26.33 26.22
CA THR A 303 -14.30 -26.99 25.69
C THR A 303 -13.87 -26.36 24.36
N ALA A 304 -14.81 -26.12 23.45
CA ALA A 304 -14.53 -25.47 22.17
C ALA A 304 -14.04 -24.03 22.35
N GLN A 305 -14.63 -23.25 23.26
CA GLN A 305 -14.19 -21.89 23.54
C GLN A 305 -12.80 -21.81 24.18
N GLU A 306 -12.50 -22.74 25.09
CA GLU A 306 -11.17 -22.86 25.71
C GLU A 306 -10.11 -23.20 24.64
N HIS A 307 -10.39 -24.21 23.80
CA HIS A 307 -9.51 -24.59 22.71
C HIS A 307 -9.34 -23.44 21.70
N GLY A 308 -10.43 -22.77 21.32
CA GLY A 308 -10.41 -21.59 20.46
C GLY A 308 -9.55 -20.44 21.01
N ARG A 309 -9.57 -20.20 22.33
CA ARG A 309 -8.70 -19.22 22.97
C ARG A 309 -7.23 -19.58 22.86
N GLN A 310 -6.89 -20.86 23.02
CA GLN A 310 -5.51 -21.35 22.87
C GLN A 310 -5.05 -21.18 21.42
N LEU A 311 -5.88 -21.58 20.45
CA LEU A 311 -5.63 -21.41 19.02
C LEU A 311 -5.43 -19.94 18.63
N PHE A 312 -6.22 -19.01 19.16
CA PHE A 312 -6.08 -17.58 18.88
C PHE A 312 -4.65 -17.06 19.19
N THR A 313 -4.04 -17.61 20.23
CA THR A 313 -2.67 -17.25 20.64
C THR A 313 -1.62 -18.03 19.83
N SER A 314 -1.78 -19.34 19.69
CA SER A 314 -0.76 -20.21 19.07
C SER A 314 -0.70 -20.10 17.54
N THR A 315 -1.81 -19.74 16.89
CA THR A 315 -1.91 -19.61 15.43
C THR A 315 -1.46 -18.22 14.94
N GLY A 316 -1.16 -17.29 15.86
CA GLY A 316 -0.65 -15.96 15.53
C GLY A 316 -1.72 -14.92 15.20
N CYS A 317 -3.00 -15.16 15.53
CA CYS A 317 -4.08 -14.19 15.29
C CYS A 317 -3.79 -12.84 15.98
N MET A 318 -3.18 -12.87 17.17
CA MET A 318 -2.74 -11.71 17.93
C MET A 318 -1.67 -10.85 17.24
N ALA A 319 -1.04 -11.32 16.16
CA ALA A 319 -0.12 -10.48 15.40
C ALA A 319 -0.82 -9.26 14.76
N CYS A 320 -2.07 -9.45 14.34
CA CYS A 320 -2.87 -8.45 13.62
C CYS A 320 -4.13 -8.04 14.40
N HIS A 321 -4.71 -8.94 15.19
CA HIS A 321 -5.98 -8.75 15.90
C HIS A 321 -5.76 -8.47 17.38
N ARG A 322 -5.21 -7.31 17.72
CA ARG A 322 -4.92 -6.92 19.11
C ARG A 322 -5.97 -5.96 19.65
N GLU A 323 -6.16 -6.01 20.96
CA GLU A 323 -7.00 -5.04 21.66
C GLU A 323 -6.28 -3.71 21.87
N LYS A 324 -7.06 -2.65 22.06
CA LYS A 324 -6.56 -1.31 22.31
C LYS A 324 -5.91 -1.26 23.71
N GLY A 325 -4.59 -1.05 23.76
CA GLY A 325 -3.81 -1.02 25.01
C GLY A 325 -2.54 -1.88 24.95
N ASP A 326 -2.47 -2.76 23.95
CA ASP A 326 -1.40 -3.73 23.75
C ASP A 326 -0.20 -3.15 22.96
N ALA A 327 0.00 -1.83 22.99
CA ALA A 327 1.00 -1.16 22.17
C ALA A 327 2.42 -1.70 22.46
N ARG A 328 3.15 -2.10 21.41
CA ARG A 328 4.61 -2.20 21.55
C ARG A 328 5.12 -0.80 21.87
N LYS A 329 5.98 -0.67 22.89
CA LYS A 329 6.76 0.56 23.15
C LYS A 329 7.87 0.77 22.10
N GLU A 330 7.77 0.12 20.95
CA GLU A 330 8.74 0.26 19.87
C GLU A 330 8.41 1.55 19.12
N LYS A 331 9.40 2.44 19.04
CA LYS A 331 9.30 3.62 18.18
C LYS A 331 9.24 3.11 16.74
N PRO A 332 8.28 3.56 15.92
CA PRO A 332 8.22 3.18 14.53
C PRO A 332 9.56 3.48 13.84
N SER A 333 10.00 2.56 12.99
CA SER A 333 11.14 2.79 12.10
C SER A 333 10.90 4.07 11.29
N PRO A 334 11.91 4.94 11.08
CA PRO A 334 11.77 6.14 10.24
C PRO A 334 11.37 5.85 8.79
N ALA A 335 11.53 4.61 8.33
CA ALA A 335 11.09 4.16 7.00
C ALA A 335 9.61 3.75 6.98
N ALA A 336 9.02 3.50 8.14
CA ALA A 336 7.64 3.10 8.30
C ALA A 336 6.85 4.32 8.79
N TRP A 337 6.19 5.01 7.86
CA TRP A 337 5.01 5.79 8.19
C TRP A 337 3.94 4.76 8.59
N GLU A 338 4.10 4.14 9.75
CA GLU A 338 3.18 3.14 10.23
C GLU A 338 1.84 3.84 10.36
N THR A 339 0.96 3.55 9.40
CA THR A 339 -0.46 3.69 9.62
C THR A 339 -0.77 2.72 10.75
N GLU A 340 -0.59 3.19 11.98
CA GLU A 340 -0.90 2.48 13.21
C GLU A 340 -2.34 1.92 13.17
N ARG A 341 -3.21 2.59 12.40
CA ARG A 341 -4.57 2.17 12.02
C ARG A 341 -4.66 0.88 11.21
N LEU A 342 -3.68 0.57 10.38
CA LEU A 342 -3.63 -0.64 9.55
C LEU A 342 -3.13 -1.86 10.31
N ARG A 343 -2.71 -1.70 11.57
CA ARG A 343 -2.09 -2.74 12.38
C ARG A 343 -2.98 -3.27 13.49
N LEU A 344 -4.13 -2.64 13.73
CA LEU A 344 -5.03 -2.94 14.84
C LEU A 344 -6.43 -3.21 14.31
N PHE A 345 -6.77 -4.51 14.21
CA PHE A 345 -8.11 -4.96 13.82
C PHE A 345 -8.77 -5.67 15.01
N PRO A 346 -9.37 -4.94 15.96
CA PRO A 346 -10.07 -5.59 17.06
C PRO A 346 -11.19 -6.49 16.53
N LEU A 347 -11.47 -7.60 17.22
CA LEU A 347 -12.49 -8.58 16.85
C LEU A 347 -13.68 -8.54 17.82
N LYS A 348 -14.15 -7.33 18.15
CA LYS A 348 -15.27 -7.15 19.08
C LYS A 348 -16.61 -7.37 18.38
N GLY A 349 -17.55 -8.03 19.04
CA GLY A 349 -18.94 -8.10 18.60
C GLY A 349 -19.22 -9.06 17.45
N LEU A 350 -18.29 -9.97 17.12
CA LEU A 350 -18.45 -10.93 16.01
C LEU A 350 -19.69 -11.82 16.16
N GLY A 351 -20.12 -12.13 17.39
CA GLY A 351 -21.34 -12.90 17.65
C GLY A 351 -22.65 -12.17 17.31
N SER A 352 -22.61 -10.84 17.20
CA SER A 352 -23.73 -10.01 16.74
C SER A 352 -23.72 -9.85 15.21
N GLN A 353 -22.55 -10.00 14.59
CA GLN A 353 -22.37 -9.94 13.14
C GLN A 353 -22.79 -11.23 12.43
N THR A 354 -22.38 -12.37 12.95
CA THR A 354 -22.48 -13.68 12.26
C THR A 354 -22.67 -14.82 13.26
N THR A 355 -22.78 -16.07 12.78
CA THR A 355 -22.81 -17.27 13.62
C THR A 355 -21.43 -17.95 13.65
N PRO A 356 -21.12 -18.75 14.69
CA PRO A 356 -19.86 -19.51 14.75
C PRO A 356 -19.60 -20.34 13.49
N GLU A 357 -20.63 -20.95 12.90
CA GLU A 357 -20.50 -21.81 11.72
C GLU A 357 -20.09 -20.99 10.49
N LYS A 358 -20.71 -19.82 10.31
CA LYS A 358 -20.37 -18.93 9.18
C LYS A 358 -19.03 -18.26 9.36
N LEU A 359 -18.64 -17.96 10.60
CA LEU A 359 -17.28 -17.50 10.89
C LEU A 359 -16.26 -18.62 10.65
N ALA A 360 -16.54 -19.86 11.02
CA ALA A 360 -15.66 -21.00 10.72
C ALA A 360 -15.46 -21.19 9.21
N ASP A 361 -16.52 -21.07 8.40
CA ASP A 361 -16.43 -21.08 6.93
C ASP A 361 -15.50 -19.96 6.43
N TYR A 362 -15.63 -18.75 6.97
CA TYR A 362 -14.78 -17.61 6.63
C TYR A 362 -13.31 -17.84 7.01
N LEU A 363 -13.03 -18.32 8.22
CA LEU A 363 -11.68 -18.57 8.74
C LEU A 363 -10.89 -19.58 7.89
N ASN A 364 -11.56 -20.52 7.22
CA ASN A 364 -10.91 -21.47 6.33
C ASN A 364 -10.30 -20.80 5.09
N ASN A 365 -11.03 -19.87 4.46
CA ASN A 365 -10.53 -19.13 3.29
C ASN A 365 -11.18 -17.73 3.15
N PRO A 366 -10.69 -16.72 3.89
CA PRO A 366 -11.23 -15.36 3.88
C PRO A 366 -11.23 -14.69 2.50
N LEU A 367 -10.23 -15.02 1.66
CA LEU A 367 -10.03 -14.41 0.34
C LEU A 367 -11.12 -14.76 -0.68
N THR A 368 -11.92 -15.79 -0.40
CA THR A 368 -13.13 -16.10 -1.21
C THR A 368 -14.24 -15.06 -1.03
N VAL A 369 -14.24 -14.38 0.12
CA VAL A 369 -15.23 -13.34 0.46
C VAL A 369 -14.65 -11.95 0.28
N ASP A 370 -13.41 -11.72 0.70
CA ASP A 370 -12.70 -10.45 0.50
C ASP A 370 -11.38 -10.69 -0.26
N PRO A 371 -11.39 -10.61 -1.61
CA PRO A 371 -10.19 -10.82 -2.43
C PRO A 371 -9.08 -9.80 -2.17
N SER A 372 -9.41 -8.62 -1.63
CA SER A 372 -8.43 -7.61 -1.20
C SER A 372 -8.17 -7.65 0.32
N GLY A 373 -8.72 -8.67 1.00
CA GLY A 373 -8.60 -8.88 2.44
C GLY A 373 -7.15 -9.14 2.83
N ARG A 374 -6.80 -8.72 4.05
CA ARG A 374 -5.44 -8.91 4.59
C ARG A 374 -5.26 -10.24 5.29
N MET A 375 -6.36 -10.85 5.71
CA MET A 375 -6.34 -12.14 6.41
C MET A 375 -6.09 -13.27 5.39
N PRO A 376 -4.98 -14.01 5.50
CA PRO A 376 -4.71 -15.15 4.63
C PRO A 376 -5.59 -16.35 5.02
N SER A 377 -5.53 -17.43 4.23
CA SER A 377 -6.01 -18.74 4.72
C SER A 377 -5.10 -19.20 5.86
N MET A 378 -5.70 -19.49 7.01
CA MET A 378 -4.97 -19.84 8.24
C MET A 378 -4.60 -21.33 8.33
N VAL A 379 -4.93 -22.13 7.30
CA VAL A 379 -4.62 -23.57 7.21
C VAL A 379 -5.10 -24.38 8.44
N LEU A 380 -6.26 -23.97 8.99
CA LEU A 380 -6.91 -24.62 10.13
C LEU A 380 -7.40 -26.03 9.74
N ARG A 381 -7.32 -26.99 10.66
CA ARG A 381 -7.63 -28.41 10.44
C ARG A 381 -8.72 -28.91 11.38
N GLY A 382 -9.45 -29.93 10.92
CA GLY A 382 -10.47 -30.62 11.74
C GLY A 382 -11.49 -29.64 12.33
N HIS A 383 -11.51 -29.52 13.65
CA HIS A 383 -12.43 -28.65 14.38
C HIS A 383 -11.86 -27.28 14.75
N GLU A 384 -10.60 -26.96 14.40
CA GLU A 384 -9.93 -25.74 14.83
C GLU A 384 -10.69 -24.46 14.41
N ALA A 385 -11.15 -24.38 13.16
CA ALA A 385 -11.92 -23.23 12.67
C ALA A 385 -13.24 -23.04 13.43
N ARG A 386 -13.92 -24.16 13.75
CA ARG A 386 -15.17 -24.14 14.53
C ARG A 386 -14.90 -23.65 15.94
N ASP A 387 -13.96 -24.28 16.64
CA ASP A 387 -13.66 -23.98 18.05
C ASP A 387 -13.17 -22.52 18.21
N LEU A 388 -12.32 -22.05 17.29
CA LEU A 388 -11.91 -20.64 17.22
C LEU A 388 -13.11 -19.71 16.96
N ALA A 389 -14.02 -20.08 16.06
CA ALA A 389 -15.21 -19.28 15.80
C ALA A 389 -16.16 -19.20 17.00
N TYR A 390 -16.36 -20.29 17.75
CA TYR A 390 -17.16 -20.29 18.98
C TYR A 390 -16.54 -19.41 20.08
N PHE A 391 -15.21 -19.39 20.18
CA PHE A 391 -14.49 -18.45 21.05
C PHE A 391 -14.71 -16.99 20.62
N LEU A 392 -14.50 -16.67 19.35
CA LEU A 392 -14.62 -15.31 18.83
C LEU A 392 -16.06 -14.77 18.87
N CYS A 393 -17.05 -15.59 18.53
CA CYS A 393 -18.47 -15.22 18.59
C CYS A 393 -19.03 -15.13 20.02
N ALA A 394 -18.26 -15.48 21.06
CA ALA A 394 -18.61 -15.15 22.44
C ALA A 394 -18.59 -13.63 22.68
N SER A 395 -17.80 -12.88 21.89
CA SER A 395 -17.84 -11.42 21.89
C SER A 395 -19.08 -10.93 21.16
N ARG A 396 -19.95 -10.20 21.87
CA ARG A 396 -21.18 -9.61 21.36
C ARG A 396 -21.19 -8.10 21.53
N ASP A 397 -21.99 -7.41 20.73
CA ASP A 397 -22.22 -5.97 20.83
C ASP A 397 -23.66 -5.71 21.29
N ALA A 398 -23.80 -5.20 22.51
CA ALA A 398 -25.09 -4.91 23.10
C ALA A 398 -25.88 -3.86 22.33
N ALA A 399 -25.22 -2.92 21.64
CA ALA A 399 -25.91 -1.92 20.83
C ALA A 399 -26.58 -2.55 19.60
N VAL A 400 -25.92 -3.54 18.98
CA VAL A 400 -26.46 -4.29 17.83
C VAL A 400 -27.52 -5.32 18.25
N ASP A 401 -27.38 -5.87 19.46
CA ASP A 401 -28.29 -6.88 19.99
C ASP A 401 -29.52 -6.28 20.69
N ALA A 402 -29.56 -4.96 20.92
CA ALA A 402 -30.62 -4.30 21.67
C ALA A 402 -31.97 -4.42 20.93
N THR A 403 -33.02 -4.74 21.70
CA THR A 403 -34.38 -4.94 21.17
C THR A 403 -35.40 -3.88 21.59
N GLU A 404 -35.08 -3.00 22.55
CA GLU A 404 -36.08 -2.10 23.16
C GLU A 404 -35.66 -0.60 23.24
N GLU A 405 -34.42 -0.23 22.92
CA GLU A 405 -33.93 1.16 23.03
C GLU A 405 -33.09 1.63 21.83
N ASP A 406 -33.11 0.87 20.72
CA ASP A 406 -32.25 1.13 19.56
C ASP A 406 -33.06 1.41 18.30
N ASP A 407 -32.51 2.28 17.45
CA ASP A 407 -33.08 2.72 16.18
C ASP A 407 -33.50 1.55 15.26
N TRP A 408 -32.85 0.38 15.36
CA TRP A 408 -33.24 -0.82 14.63
C TRP A 408 -34.60 -1.37 15.09
N ALA A 409 -34.90 -1.28 16.39
CA ALA A 409 -36.15 -1.75 17.01
C ALA A 409 -37.39 -1.08 16.41
N ASP A 410 -37.29 0.22 16.07
CA ASP A 410 -38.36 0.98 15.42
C ASP A 410 -38.85 0.35 14.11
N PHE A 411 -37.99 -0.41 13.43
CA PHE A 411 -38.30 -1.02 12.13
C PHE A 411 -38.59 -2.52 12.20
N GLN A 412 -38.42 -3.18 13.35
CA GLN A 412 -38.57 -4.65 13.47
C GLN A 412 -39.99 -5.12 13.14
N ASP A 413 -40.99 -4.29 13.40
CA ASP A 413 -42.40 -4.56 13.08
C ASP A 413 -42.75 -4.27 11.61
N LEU A 414 -41.86 -3.58 10.87
CA LEU A 414 -42.00 -3.40 9.43
C LEU A 414 -41.48 -4.64 8.72
N ALA A 415 -42.40 -5.52 8.33
CA ALA A 415 -42.08 -6.59 7.40
C ALA A 415 -41.36 -5.99 6.17
N PRO A 416 -40.25 -6.61 5.70
CA PRO A 416 -39.66 -6.24 4.42
C PRO A 416 -40.69 -6.54 3.32
N ASP A 417 -41.54 -5.56 3.06
CA ASP A 417 -42.64 -5.63 2.13
C ASP A 417 -42.16 -5.40 0.70
N ASP A 418 -43.10 -5.40 -0.24
CA ASP A 418 -42.82 -5.20 -1.66
C ASP A 418 -42.18 -3.83 -1.98
N GLN A 419 -42.11 -2.88 -1.05
CA GLN A 419 -41.52 -1.55 -1.28
C GLN A 419 -40.09 -1.44 -0.74
N LEU A 420 -39.80 -2.02 0.43
CA LEU A 420 -38.49 -1.92 1.07
C LEU A 420 -37.39 -2.66 0.30
N LEU A 421 -37.65 -3.86 -0.20
CA LEU A 421 -36.65 -4.63 -0.94
C LEU A 421 -36.27 -3.98 -2.29
N PRO A 422 -37.22 -3.48 -3.12
CA PRO A 422 -36.88 -2.69 -4.30
C PRO A 422 -36.15 -1.39 -3.98
N LEU A 423 -36.52 -0.70 -2.89
CA LEU A 423 -35.82 0.50 -2.44
C LEU A 423 -34.36 0.18 -2.06
N GLY A 424 -34.14 -0.84 -1.24
CA GLY A 424 -32.79 -1.30 -0.87
C GLY A 424 -31.95 -1.69 -2.08
N LYS A 425 -32.54 -2.42 -3.04
CA LYS A 425 -31.90 -2.78 -4.32
C LYS A 425 -31.51 -1.55 -5.14
N HIS A 426 -32.37 -0.53 -5.18
CA HIS A 426 -32.06 0.73 -5.85
C HIS A 426 -30.91 1.45 -5.14
N LEU A 427 -30.98 1.57 -3.81
CA LEU A 427 -30.02 2.28 -2.98
C LEU A 427 -28.61 1.66 -3.01
N VAL A 428 -28.46 0.34 -3.04
CA VAL A 428 -27.12 -0.28 -3.19
C VAL A 428 -26.43 0.15 -4.48
N SER A 429 -27.21 0.44 -5.53
CA SER A 429 -26.67 0.97 -6.78
C SER A 429 -26.45 2.48 -6.65
N SER A 430 -27.46 3.25 -6.26
CA SER A 430 -27.43 4.73 -6.28
C SER A 430 -26.57 5.37 -5.18
N LYS A 431 -26.25 4.65 -4.10
CA LYS A 431 -25.23 5.04 -3.10
C LYS A 431 -23.81 4.61 -3.48
N GLY A 432 -23.65 3.87 -4.58
CA GLY A 432 -22.35 3.48 -5.13
C GLY A 432 -21.73 2.25 -4.48
N CYS A 433 -22.49 1.43 -3.74
CA CYS A 433 -21.95 0.20 -3.12
C CYS A 433 -21.34 -0.73 -4.19
N THR A 434 -21.98 -0.81 -5.36
CA THR A 434 -21.54 -1.61 -6.52
C THR A 434 -20.26 -1.09 -7.19
N ASN A 435 -19.76 0.09 -6.84
CA ASN A 435 -18.47 0.59 -7.32
C ASN A 435 -17.30 -0.13 -6.63
N CYS A 436 -17.50 -0.56 -5.37
CA CYS A 436 -16.50 -1.24 -4.56
C CYS A 436 -16.79 -2.73 -4.38
N HIS A 437 -18.06 -3.10 -4.20
CA HIS A 437 -18.49 -4.46 -3.88
C HIS A 437 -19.02 -5.19 -5.11
N THR A 438 -18.70 -6.48 -5.22
CA THR A 438 -19.39 -7.39 -6.13
C THR A 438 -20.78 -7.71 -5.56
N ILE A 439 -21.84 -7.47 -6.34
CA ILE A 439 -23.21 -7.80 -5.97
C ILE A 439 -23.91 -8.44 -7.17
N THR A 440 -24.04 -9.77 -7.16
CA THR A 440 -24.51 -10.59 -8.28
C THR A 440 -25.69 -11.50 -7.89
N PRO A 441 -26.85 -10.95 -7.50
CA PRO A 441 -28.02 -11.76 -7.17
C PRO A 441 -28.42 -12.66 -8.34
N GLY A 442 -28.53 -13.97 -8.10
CA GLY A 442 -28.86 -14.94 -9.15
C GLY A 442 -27.83 -15.04 -10.29
N GLY A 443 -26.59 -14.58 -10.06
CA GLY A 443 -25.51 -14.56 -11.06
C GLY A 443 -25.50 -13.32 -11.97
N GLN A 444 -26.42 -12.37 -11.78
CA GLN A 444 -26.47 -11.14 -12.58
C GLN A 444 -25.93 -9.95 -11.77
N ALA A 445 -24.89 -9.30 -12.27
CA ALA A 445 -24.32 -8.11 -11.64
C ALA A 445 -25.32 -6.95 -11.63
N LEU A 446 -25.44 -6.29 -10.48
CA LEU A 446 -26.14 -5.00 -10.39
C LEU A 446 -25.34 -3.91 -11.12
N PRO A 447 -26.02 -2.91 -11.71
CA PRO A 447 -25.34 -1.80 -12.37
C PRO A 447 -24.50 -0.99 -11.36
N SER A 448 -23.32 -0.58 -11.79
CA SER A 448 -22.53 0.43 -11.10
C SER A 448 -22.97 1.83 -11.51
N ILE A 449 -22.77 2.80 -10.61
CA ILE A 449 -22.89 4.21 -11.02
C ILE A 449 -21.71 4.50 -11.93
N PRO A 450 -21.93 5.07 -13.13
CA PRO A 450 -20.83 5.52 -13.97
C PRO A 450 -19.92 6.46 -13.18
N ALA A 451 -18.60 6.33 -13.35
CA ALA A 451 -17.64 7.30 -12.85
C ALA A 451 -18.00 8.69 -13.42
N ALA A 452 -18.63 9.52 -12.60
CA ALA A 452 -19.15 10.82 -13.03
C ALA A 452 -18.10 11.93 -12.94
N ALA A 453 -17.02 11.71 -12.19
CA ALA A 453 -15.98 12.70 -11.94
C ALA A 453 -14.65 12.31 -12.60
N ALA A 454 -13.99 13.30 -13.22
CA ALA A 454 -12.64 13.12 -13.74
C ALA A 454 -11.63 13.06 -12.57
N PHE A 455 -10.64 12.17 -12.66
CA PHE A 455 -9.56 12.12 -11.67
C PHE A 455 -8.73 13.41 -11.67
N GLU A 456 -8.62 14.09 -12.81
CA GLU A 456 -7.90 15.34 -12.98
C GLU A 456 -8.47 16.48 -12.14
N ASP A 457 -9.77 16.44 -11.82
CA ASP A 457 -10.37 17.45 -10.95
C ASP A 457 -9.83 17.38 -9.54
N LEU A 458 -9.50 16.18 -9.04
CA LEU A 458 -8.90 15.99 -7.71
C LEU A 458 -7.53 16.65 -7.56
N LYS A 459 -6.86 16.97 -8.67
CA LYS A 459 -5.55 17.64 -8.68
C LYS A 459 -5.65 19.14 -8.43
N LYS A 460 -6.84 19.73 -8.58
CA LYS A 460 -7.07 21.18 -8.47
C LYS A 460 -7.33 21.58 -7.02
N ALA A 461 -6.60 22.58 -6.52
CA ALA A 461 -6.77 23.07 -5.14
C ALA A 461 -8.22 23.48 -4.80
N SER A 462 -8.96 24.04 -5.76
CA SER A 462 -10.37 24.42 -5.59
C SER A 462 -11.33 23.24 -5.43
N ALA A 463 -10.99 22.07 -5.96
CA ALA A 463 -11.74 20.84 -5.76
C ALA A 463 -11.39 20.16 -4.44
N GLN A 464 -10.14 20.32 -3.98
CA GLN A 464 -9.65 19.74 -2.72
C GLN A 464 -10.24 20.39 -1.46
N SER A 465 -10.95 21.52 -1.58
CA SER A 465 -11.70 22.13 -0.48
C SER A 465 -13.14 21.62 -0.36
N ARG A 466 -13.55 20.63 -1.18
CA ARG A 466 -14.91 20.07 -1.22
C ARG A 466 -14.88 18.54 -1.22
N GLY A 467 -16.05 17.93 -1.00
CA GLY A 467 -16.23 16.47 -1.00
C GLY A 467 -15.32 15.77 0.02
N CYS A 468 -14.83 14.58 -0.32
CA CYS A 468 -13.99 13.75 0.55
C CYS A 468 -12.70 14.46 0.99
N LEU A 469 -12.17 15.34 0.15
CA LEU A 469 -10.92 16.03 0.39
C LEU A 469 -11.07 17.30 1.22
N ALA A 470 -12.29 17.76 1.55
CA ALA A 470 -12.51 18.95 2.37
C ALA A 470 -12.00 18.78 3.80
N ASP A 471 -11.63 19.88 4.47
CA ASP A 471 -11.21 19.82 5.89
C ASP A 471 -12.35 19.38 6.81
N GLN A 472 -13.57 19.80 6.48
CA GLN A 472 -14.81 19.40 7.14
C GLN A 472 -15.81 18.94 6.08
N PRO A 473 -15.82 17.64 5.74
CA PRO A 473 -16.81 17.13 4.80
C PRO A 473 -18.21 17.16 5.45
N SER A 474 -19.18 17.74 4.76
CA SER A 474 -20.56 17.89 5.25
C SER A 474 -21.26 16.52 5.34
N SER A 475 -22.00 16.21 6.41
CA SER A 475 -22.83 15.00 6.51
C SER A 475 -24.35 15.27 6.43
N GLY A 476 -24.75 16.54 6.25
CA GLY A 476 -26.13 17.02 6.26
C GLY A 476 -26.81 17.08 4.88
N GLU A 477 -27.95 17.78 4.79
CA GLU A 477 -28.77 17.95 3.55
C GLU A 477 -27.93 18.35 2.32
N GLY A 478 -28.14 17.64 1.21
CA GLY A 478 -27.43 17.88 -0.06
C GLY A 478 -26.03 17.25 -0.18
N HIS A 479 -25.54 16.50 0.82
CA HIS A 479 -24.28 15.78 0.69
C HIS A 479 -24.39 14.56 -0.24
N SER A 480 -23.47 14.46 -1.20
CA SER A 480 -23.40 13.38 -2.19
C SER A 480 -22.05 12.66 -2.26
N SER A 481 -21.09 13.02 -1.42
CA SER A 481 -19.77 12.36 -1.40
C SER A 481 -19.69 11.31 -0.30
N PRO A 482 -18.85 10.28 -0.44
CA PRO A 482 -18.56 9.38 0.67
C PRO A 482 -17.76 10.07 1.78
N LEU A 483 -18.04 9.73 3.04
CA LEU A 483 -17.32 10.25 4.21
C LEU A 483 -16.29 9.23 4.70
N PHE A 484 -15.01 9.54 4.52
CA PHE A 484 -13.92 8.74 5.05
C PHE A 484 -13.37 9.34 6.35
N ALA A 485 -13.12 8.50 7.35
CA ALA A 485 -12.57 8.93 8.65
C ALA A 485 -11.04 9.15 8.63
N TRP A 486 -10.56 9.98 7.70
CA TRP A 486 -9.14 10.32 7.57
C TRP A 486 -8.65 11.26 8.68
N ARG A 487 -7.41 11.10 9.12
CA ARG A 487 -6.75 12.12 9.95
C ARG A 487 -6.40 13.33 9.06
N PRO A 488 -6.23 14.54 9.64
CA PRO A 488 -5.75 15.70 8.90
C PRO A 488 -4.46 15.41 8.09
N GLY A 489 -3.48 14.73 8.71
CA GLY A 489 -2.23 14.35 8.02
C GLY A 489 -2.42 13.38 6.85
N ASP A 490 -3.35 12.42 6.96
CA ASP A 490 -3.69 11.49 5.86
C ASP A 490 -4.30 12.28 4.68
N ARG A 491 -5.19 13.23 4.99
CA ARG A 491 -5.81 14.12 4.00
C ARG A 491 -4.79 15.03 3.33
N ASP A 492 -3.82 15.54 4.07
CA ASP A 492 -2.75 16.37 3.51
C ASP A 492 -1.82 15.58 2.59
N SER A 493 -1.48 14.34 2.95
CA SER A 493 -0.71 13.44 2.10
C SER A 493 -1.47 13.07 0.81
N LEU A 494 -2.78 12.77 0.91
CA LEU A 494 -3.66 12.59 -0.25
C LEU A 494 -3.62 13.80 -1.20
N ARG A 495 -3.83 15.01 -0.66
CA ARG A 495 -3.80 16.25 -1.44
C ARG A 495 -2.43 16.51 -2.07
N LEU A 496 -1.34 16.21 -1.37
CA LEU A 496 0.02 16.34 -1.87
C LEU A 496 0.26 15.39 -3.05
N PHE A 497 -0.08 14.11 -2.89
CA PHE A 497 0.03 13.11 -3.95
C PHE A 497 -0.78 13.51 -5.20
N LEU A 498 -2.03 13.94 -5.03
CA LEU A 498 -2.90 14.34 -6.14
C LEU A 498 -2.35 15.57 -6.91
N ARG A 499 -1.62 16.47 -6.27
CA ARG A 499 -1.04 17.66 -6.93
C ARG A 499 0.27 17.34 -7.64
N GLU A 500 1.09 16.48 -7.05
CA GLU A 500 2.51 16.35 -7.41
C GLU A 500 2.93 14.91 -7.70
N GLY A 501 2.43 13.94 -6.94
CA GLY A 501 2.79 12.52 -7.02
C GLY A 501 2.20 11.77 -8.22
N VAL A 502 1.15 12.31 -8.85
CA VAL A 502 0.49 11.77 -10.06
C VAL A 502 1.18 12.19 -11.38
N ARG A 503 2.43 12.68 -11.32
CA ARG A 503 3.25 13.00 -12.49
C ARG A 503 4.34 11.96 -12.69
N GLY A 504 4.46 11.43 -13.91
CA GLY A 504 5.53 10.50 -14.25
C GLY A 504 5.19 9.62 -15.45
N ALA A 505 6.09 8.67 -15.75
CA ALA A 505 5.97 7.83 -16.94
C ALA A 505 4.94 6.70 -16.81
N GLY A 506 4.60 6.29 -15.58
CA GLY A 506 3.73 5.12 -15.34
C GLY A 506 4.43 3.81 -15.70
N SER A 507 5.76 3.75 -15.61
CA SER A 507 6.52 2.57 -15.99
C SER A 507 6.31 1.42 -14.98
N PRO A 508 6.33 0.15 -15.44
CA PRO A 508 6.30 -1.00 -14.53
C PRO A 508 7.42 -0.93 -13.50
N ALA A 509 7.10 -1.13 -12.23
CA ALA A 509 8.08 -1.14 -11.14
C ALA A 509 7.82 -2.32 -10.20
N PRO A 510 8.21 -3.56 -10.57
CA PRO A 510 7.83 -4.77 -9.83
C PRO A 510 8.37 -4.79 -8.39
N ALA A 511 9.62 -4.38 -8.17
CA ALA A 511 10.21 -4.33 -6.83
C ALA A 511 9.49 -3.32 -5.91
N TYR A 512 9.11 -2.17 -6.45
CA TYR A 512 8.28 -1.18 -5.76
C TYR A 512 6.89 -1.75 -5.45
N ALA A 513 6.22 -2.33 -6.44
CA ALA A 513 4.90 -2.94 -6.28
C ALA A 513 4.90 -4.06 -5.23
N ALA A 514 5.97 -4.86 -5.17
CA ALA A 514 6.14 -5.88 -4.13
C ALA A 514 6.29 -5.25 -2.73
N GLY A 515 7.04 -4.15 -2.59
CA GLY A 515 7.13 -3.40 -1.33
C GLY A 515 5.76 -2.90 -0.85
N VAL A 516 5.01 -2.23 -1.74
CA VAL A 516 3.64 -1.76 -1.44
C VAL A 516 2.70 -2.92 -1.09
N ALA A 517 2.84 -4.08 -1.75
CA ALA A 517 2.03 -5.25 -1.45
C ALA A 517 2.30 -5.78 -0.03
N LEU A 518 3.56 -5.89 0.38
CA LEU A 518 3.90 -6.34 1.74
C LEU A 518 3.33 -5.40 2.81
N GLU A 519 3.36 -4.09 2.55
CA GLU A 519 2.74 -3.11 3.44
C GLU A 519 1.21 -3.24 3.47
N ARG A 520 0.57 -3.33 2.31
CA ARG A 520 -0.89 -3.48 2.19
C ARG A 520 -1.41 -4.73 2.92
N PHE A 521 -0.68 -5.83 2.82
CA PHE A 521 -1.01 -7.09 3.51
C PHE A 521 -0.48 -7.16 4.94
N ASN A 522 0.15 -6.09 5.44
CA ASN A 522 0.70 -6.01 6.80
C ASN A 522 1.72 -7.12 7.13
N CYS A 523 2.44 -7.62 6.11
CA CYS A 523 3.40 -8.71 6.29
C CYS A 523 4.54 -8.31 7.23
N LEU A 524 4.90 -7.03 7.23
CA LEU A 524 6.00 -6.47 8.04
C LEU A 524 5.65 -6.32 9.52
N ALA A 525 4.42 -6.62 9.95
CA ALA A 525 4.09 -6.70 11.38
C ALA A 525 4.73 -7.92 12.07
N CYS A 526 5.06 -8.98 11.31
CA CYS A 526 5.65 -10.22 11.81
C CYS A 526 6.95 -10.61 11.13
N HIS A 527 7.10 -10.26 9.85
CA HIS A 527 8.30 -10.58 9.09
C HIS A 527 9.20 -9.37 9.04
N GLN A 528 10.46 -9.56 9.44
CA GLN A 528 11.48 -8.58 9.18
C GLN A 528 11.81 -8.59 7.69
N ARG A 529 11.96 -7.39 7.14
CA ARG A 529 12.52 -7.22 5.79
C ARG A 529 13.60 -6.16 5.88
N ASP A 530 14.78 -6.51 5.38
CA ASP A 530 15.91 -5.60 5.34
C ASP A 530 16.25 -5.00 6.72
N GLY A 531 16.07 -5.80 7.79
CA GLY A 531 16.43 -5.44 9.17
C GLY A 531 15.43 -4.58 9.92
N ALA A 532 14.27 -4.28 9.32
CA ALA A 532 13.15 -3.59 9.95
C ALA A 532 11.97 -4.52 10.18
#